data_AF-A0A844EN86-F1
#
_entry.id   AF-A0A844EN86-F1
#
_cell.length_a   1.000
_cell.length_b   1.000
_cell.length_c   1.000
_cell.angle_alpha   90.00
_cell.angle_beta   90.00
_cell.angle_gamma   90.00
#
_symmetry.space_group_name_H-M   'P 1'
#
loop_
_entity.id
_entity.type
_entity.pdbx_description
1 polymer ?
#
loop_
_entity_poly.entity_id
_entity_poly.type
_entity_poly.pdbx_seq_one_letter_code
_entity_poly.pdbx_strand_id
1 'polypeptide(L)'
;LVAVALPKGDMALNIDKTVLDGIQVAGSLVGTRQDLAETFQFGAEGKVKPIVQTRRLDEVNDIIDEMKANKIVGRMVVDFTK
;
A
#
# COMPACT_ATOMS: atom_id res chain seq x y z
N LEU A 1 4.84 -2.07 16.16
CA LEU A 1 4.58 -1.13 15.04
C LEU A 1 5.18 -1.73 13.77
N VAL A 2 4.47 -1.69 12.63
CA VAL A 2 5.02 -2.07 11.31
C VAL A 2 4.91 -0.88 10.35
N ALA A 3 6.05 -0.34 9.92
CA ALA A 3 6.09 0.74 8.95
C ALA A 3 5.95 0.18 7.53
N VAL A 4 4.89 0.61 6.83
CA VAL A 4 4.58 0.24 5.42
C VAL A 4 4.57 1.45 4.48
N ALA A 5 4.82 2.65 5.02
CA ALA A 5 4.95 3.90 4.30
C ALA A 5 6.30 4.55 4.63
N LEU A 6 6.79 5.39 3.73
CA LEU A 6 8.10 6.05 3.83
C LEU A 6 7.91 7.58 3.81
N PRO A 7 7.53 8.21 4.95
CA PRO A 7 7.53 9.66 5.05
C PRO A 7 8.96 10.21 4.95
N LYS A 8 9.11 11.48 4.55
CA LYS A 8 10.41 12.14 4.56
C LYS A 8 10.85 12.43 6.00
N GLY A 9 12.09 12.09 6.33
CA GLY A 9 12.71 12.37 7.64
C GLY A 9 12.86 11.14 8.52
N ASP A 10 13.28 11.36 9.76
CA ASP A 10 13.56 10.32 10.75
C ASP A 10 12.47 10.23 11.81
N MET A 11 12.31 9.04 12.39
CA MET A 11 11.42 8.79 13.54
C MET A 11 12.25 8.59 14.80
N ALA A 12 12.07 9.46 15.80
CA ALA A 12 12.71 9.30 17.10
C ALA A 12 11.98 8.25 17.96
N LEU A 13 12.73 7.45 18.72
CA LEU A 13 12.21 6.46 19.66
C LEU A 13 12.76 6.72 21.07
N ASN A 14 11.91 6.60 22.08
CA ASN A 14 12.33 6.71 23.48
C ASN A 14 12.90 5.36 23.95
N ILE A 15 14.17 5.34 24.37
CA ILE A 15 14.88 4.11 24.75
C ILE A 15 14.23 3.45 25.98
N ASP A 16 13.97 4.21 27.04
CA ASP A 16 13.44 3.67 28.30
C ASP A 16 12.11 2.94 28.08
N LYS A 17 11.17 3.55 27.35
CA LYS A 17 9.90 2.91 26.98
C LYS A 17 10.08 1.72 26.06
N THR A 18 11.00 1.81 25.11
CA THR A 18 11.25 0.72 24.16
C THR A 18 11.70 -0.55 24.90
N VAL A 19 12.54 -0.38 25.92
CA VAL A 19 13.05 -1.47 26.75
C VAL A 19 12.01 -1.93 27.78
N LEU A 20 11.47 -1.01 28.59
CA LEU A 20 10.58 -1.36 29.70
C LEU A 20 9.23 -1.90 29.24
N ASP A 21 8.70 -1.39 28.12
CA ASP A 21 7.41 -1.82 27.57
C ASP A 21 7.59 -2.90 26.48
N GLY A 22 8.84 -3.29 26.15
CA GLY A 22 9.14 -4.31 25.14
C GLY A 22 8.65 -3.94 23.73
N ILE A 23 8.74 -2.66 23.34
CA ILE A 23 8.21 -2.17 22.07
C ILE A 23 9.02 -2.73 20.90
N GLN A 24 8.33 -3.32 19.93
CA GLN A 24 8.92 -3.76 18.66
C GLN A 24 8.54 -2.83 17.50
N VAL A 25 9.55 -2.44 16.73
CA VAL A 25 9.40 -1.68 15.49
C VAL A 25 9.98 -2.49 14.34
N ALA A 26 9.18 -2.75 13.32
CA ALA A 26 9.56 -3.46 12.11
C ALA A 26 9.20 -2.65 10.86
N GLY A 27 9.88 -2.92 9.76
CA GLY A 27 9.52 -2.43 8.43
C GLY A 27 9.03 -3.57 7.55
N SER A 28 8.10 -3.30 6.64
CA SER A 28 7.66 -4.26 5.63
C SER A 28 7.40 -3.55 4.32
N LEU A 29 7.96 -4.09 3.24
CA LEU A 29 7.74 -3.63 1.88
C LEU A 29 7.50 -4.86 1.02
N VAL A 30 6.31 -4.91 0.40
CA VAL A 30 5.86 -6.03 -0.44
C VAL A 30 6.04 -7.40 0.26
N GLY A 31 6.21 -8.47 -0.51
CA GLY A 31 6.42 -9.83 0.00
C GLY A 31 7.12 -10.71 -1.03
N THR A 32 7.36 -11.96 -0.64
CA THR A 32 7.88 -13.01 -1.52
C THR A 32 6.84 -13.44 -2.55
N ARG A 33 7.26 -14.26 -3.53
CA ARG A 33 6.32 -14.85 -4.50
C ARG A 33 5.29 -15.77 -3.84
N GLN A 34 5.65 -16.40 -2.73
CA GLN A 34 4.72 -17.24 -1.97
C GLN A 34 3.67 -16.36 -1.26
N ASP A 35 4.10 -15.28 -0.60
CA ASP A 35 3.18 -14.33 0.05
C ASP A 35 2.17 -13.75 -0.96
N LEU A 36 2.62 -13.47 -2.19
CA LEU A 36 1.75 -13.02 -3.28
C LEU A 36 0.72 -14.08 -3.68
N ALA A 37 1.13 -15.34 -3.81
CA ALA A 37 0.22 -16.44 -4.15
C ALA A 37 -0.86 -16.63 -3.08
N GLU A 38 -0.48 -16.59 -1.81
CA GLU A 38 -1.41 -16.66 -0.66
C GLU A 38 -2.35 -15.44 -0.65
N THR A 39 -1.84 -14.25 -0.93
CA THR A 39 -2.64 -13.02 -1.03
C THR A 39 -3.67 -13.10 -2.16
N PHE A 40 -3.30 -13.64 -3.32
CA PHE A 40 -4.25 -13.86 -4.42
C PHE A 40 -5.31 -14.90 -4.07
N GLN A 41 -4.95 -15.93 -3.33
CA GLN A 41 -5.90 -16.92 -2.84
C GLN A 41 -6.95 -16.28 -1.93
N PHE A 42 -6.57 -15.38 -1.03
CA PHE A 42 -7.53 -14.62 -0.21
C PHE A 42 -8.45 -13.72 -1.05
N GLY A 43 -7.94 -13.15 -2.14
CA GLY A 43 -8.75 -12.40 -3.11
C GLY A 43 -9.76 -13.29 -3.85
N ALA A 44 -9.32 -14.47 -4.29
CA ALA A 44 -10.18 -15.46 -4.95
C ALA A 44 -11.29 -15.99 -4.02
N GLU A 45 -10.99 -16.14 -2.73
CA GLU A 45 -11.95 -16.50 -1.69
C GLU A 45 -12.90 -15.36 -1.29
N GLY A 46 -12.70 -14.14 -1.84
CA GLY A 46 -13.52 -12.97 -1.54
C GLY A 46 -13.31 -12.39 -0.14
N LYS A 47 -12.28 -12.83 0.59
CA LYS A 47 -11.92 -12.30 1.92
C LYS A 47 -11.38 -10.88 1.84
N VAL A 48 -10.81 -10.52 0.69
CA VAL A 48 -10.28 -9.18 0.42
C VAL A 48 -10.82 -8.69 -0.93
N LYS A 49 -11.37 -7.47 -0.95
CA LYS A 49 -11.82 -6.80 -2.16
C LYS A 49 -11.16 -5.43 -2.28
N PRO A 50 -10.22 -5.22 -3.22
CA PRO A 50 -9.58 -3.92 -3.40
C PRO A 50 -10.56 -2.90 -3.98
N ILE A 51 -10.43 -1.64 -3.56
CA ILE A 51 -11.13 -0.51 -4.17
C ILE A 51 -10.37 -0.10 -5.42
N VAL A 52 -10.96 -0.35 -6.58
CA VAL A 52 -10.36 -0.08 -7.89
C VAL A 52 -11.30 0.68 -8.80
N GLN A 53 -10.74 1.54 -9.65
CA GLN A 53 -11.45 2.25 -10.70
C GLN A 53 -10.66 2.09 -12.00
N THR A 54 -11.33 1.69 -13.09
CA THR A 54 -10.67 1.51 -14.38
C THR A 54 -10.65 2.79 -15.19
N ARG A 55 -9.53 3.06 -15.87
CA ARG A 55 -9.31 4.23 -16.73
C ARG A 55 -8.62 3.79 -18.02
N ARG A 56 -8.74 4.59 -19.07
CA ARG A 56 -8.04 4.36 -20.33
C ARG A 56 -6.61 4.91 -20.28
N LEU A 57 -5.77 4.46 -21.20
CA LEU A 57 -4.36 4.87 -21.26
C LEU A 57 -4.19 6.37 -21.61
N ASP A 58 -5.10 6.95 -22.40
CA ASP A 58 -5.08 8.38 -22.76
C ASP A 58 -5.27 9.31 -21.54
N GLU A 59 -5.83 8.79 -20.44
CA GLU A 59 -6.15 9.55 -19.23
C GLU A 59 -5.02 9.52 -18.17
N VAL A 60 -3.86 8.94 -18.47
CA VAL A 60 -2.78 8.75 -17.48
C VAL A 60 -2.30 10.05 -16.85
N ASN A 61 -2.23 11.14 -17.62
CA ASN A 61 -1.81 12.43 -17.07
C ASN A 61 -2.83 12.96 -16.05
N ASP A 62 -4.13 12.84 -16.34
CA ASP A 62 -5.19 13.24 -15.42
C ASP A 62 -5.15 12.41 -14.13
N ILE A 63 -4.91 11.09 -14.24
CA ILE A 63 -4.72 10.20 -13.08
C ILE A 63 -3.57 10.68 -12.19
N ILE A 64 -2.44 11.09 -12.78
CA ILE A 64 -1.28 11.58 -12.02
C ILE A 64 -1.62 12.88 -11.28
N ASP A 65 -2.36 13.79 -11.90
CA ASP A 65 -2.76 15.06 -11.29
C ASP A 65 -3.79 14.85 -10.18
N GLU A 66 -4.77 13.96 -10.38
CA GLU A 66 -5.71 13.53 -9.34
C GLU A 66 -5.01 12.87 -8.15
N MET A 67 -3.97 12.07 -8.41
CA MET A 67 -3.15 11.42 -7.38
C MET A 67 -2.41 12.46 -6.53
N LYS A 68 -1.74 13.43 -7.16
CA LYS A 68 -1.06 14.53 -6.45
C LYS A 68 -2.04 15.41 -5.66
N ALA A 69 -3.26 15.57 -6.17
CA ALA A 69 -4.33 16.30 -5.51
C ALA A 69 -5.06 15.49 -4.41
N ASN A 70 -4.61 14.27 -4.10
CA ASN A 70 -5.21 13.36 -3.11
C ASN A 70 -6.71 13.05 -3.36
N LYS A 71 -7.14 12.99 -4.64
CA LYS A 71 -8.54 12.73 -5.00
C LYS A 71 -8.87 11.24 -5.20
N ILE A 72 -7.86 10.37 -5.19
CA ILE A 72 -8.01 8.94 -5.48
C ILE A 72 -8.21 8.15 -4.19
N VAL A 73 -9.33 7.43 -4.11
CA VAL A 73 -9.55 6.39 -3.10
C VAL A 73 -9.19 5.03 -3.71
N GLY A 74 -8.20 4.34 -3.13
CA GLY A 74 -7.74 3.03 -3.60
C GLY A 74 -6.72 3.12 -4.73
N ARG A 75 -7.04 2.53 -5.89
CA ARG A 75 -6.16 2.50 -7.07
C ARG A 75 -6.91 2.78 -8.36
N MET A 76 -6.34 3.63 -9.20
CA MET A 76 -6.68 3.73 -10.62
C MET A 76 -5.95 2.61 -11.37
N VAL A 77 -6.66 1.86 -12.21
CA VAL A 77 -6.12 0.73 -12.98
C VAL A 77 -6.31 1.03 -14.46
N VAL A 78 -5.20 1.05 -15.21
CA VAL A 78 -5.25 1.24 -16.66
C VAL A 78 -5.71 -0.06 -17.32
N ASP A 79 -6.78 0.03 -18.09
CA ASP A 79 -7.32 -1.07 -18.87
C ASP A 79 -6.75 -1.02 -20.31
N PHE A 80 -5.92 -2.01 -20.64
CA PHE A 80 -5.30 -2.16 -21.96
C PHE A 80 -6.10 -3.09 -22.90
N THR A 81 -7.23 -3.64 -22.43
CA THR A 81 -8.07 -4.55 -23.22
C THR A 81 -9.13 -3.83 -24.06
N LYS A 82 -9.22 -2.51 -23.89
CA LYS A 82 -10.18 -1.62 -24.55
C LYS A 82 -9.47 -0.62 -25.44
#